data_AF-A0A1H9QZG6-F1
#
_entry.id   AF-A0A1H9QZG6-F1
#
_cell.length_a   1.000
_cell.length_b   1.000
_cell.length_c   1.000
_cell.angle_alpha   90.00
_cell.angle_beta   90.00
_cell.angle_gamma   90.00
#
_symmetry.space_group_name_H-M   'P 1'
#
loop_
_entity.id
_entity.type
_entity.pdbx_description
1 polymer ?
#
loop_
_entity_poly.entity_id
_entity_poly.type
_entity_poly.pdbx_seq_one_letter_code
_entity_poly.pdbx_strand_id
1 'polypeptide(L)'
;MPLRGRNQPLVALLWHTTVVLVLLTVGYYLMPLRMTGSGAVAGGRVVGSLVAWGMLLVFLRVATRRSHERLPAEYVRIQRLLSALYLLVLSFALLYAITGTVAPDQFSGMTTRTDALYFSVTTTATVGFGDIHASGTFARLLVTVQMLVNLIYIGTALRVLSSGISFPRRDAEPEPGQDAEQD
;
A
#
# COMPACT_ATOMS: atom_id res chain seq x y z
N MET A 1 8.61 -39.40 15.50
CA MET A 1 9.16 -38.04 15.32
C MET A 1 8.31 -37.29 14.30
N PRO A 2 7.46 -36.33 14.70
CA PRO A 2 6.62 -35.58 13.77
C PRO A 2 7.26 -34.22 13.42
N LEU A 3 7.61 -34.02 12.15
CA LEU A 3 7.88 -32.69 11.57
C LEU A 3 6.61 -32.18 10.88
N ARG A 4 5.54 -31.95 11.67
CA ARG A 4 4.27 -31.46 11.14
C ARG A 4 4.17 -29.94 11.37
N GLY A 5 4.70 -29.18 10.41
CA GLY A 5 4.00 -28.00 9.88
C GLY A 5 4.22 -26.63 10.53
N ARG A 6 5.45 -26.24 10.89
CA ARG A 6 5.80 -24.85 11.27
C ARG A 6 5.51 -23.79 10.17
N ASN A 7 5.22 -24.24 8.94
CA ASN A 7 5.05 -23.38 7.76
C ASN A 7 3.58 -23.07 7.44
N GLN A 8 2.61 -23.68 8.12
CA GLN A 8 1.18 -23.43 7.87
C GLN A 8 0.75 -21.96 8.01
N PRO A 9 1.21 -21.17 9.01
CA PRO A 9 0.80 -19.78 9.11
C PRO A 9 1.40 -18.91 7.99
N LEU A 10 2.61 -19.24 7.52
CA LEU A 10 3.26 -18.54 6.41
C LEU A 10 2.56 -18.82 5.07
N VAL A 11 2.20 -20.09 4.82
CA VAL A 11 1.47 -20.48 3.60
C VAL A 11 0.08 -19.86 3.58
N ALA A 12 -0.63 -19.84 4.71
CA ALA A 12 -1.92 -19.18 4.81
C ALA A 12 -1.82 -17.67 4.57
N LEU A 13 -0.78 -17.02 5.12
CA LEU A 13 -0.52 -15.60 4.89
C LEU A 13 -0.26 -15.30 3.41
N LEU A 14 0.66 -16.04 2.79
CA LEU A 14 1.01 -15.87 1.38
C LEU A 14 -0.19 -16.14 0.47
N TRP A 15 -0.99 -17.16 0.77
CA TRP A 15 -2.21 -17.44 0.02
C TRP A 15 -3.21 -16.28 0.10
N HIS A 16 -3.49 -15.76 1.30
CA HIS A 16 -4.44 -14.67 1.47
C HIS A 16 -3.94 -13.39 0.81
N THR A 17 -2.66 -13.04 0.94
CA THR A 17 -2.11 -11.87 0.25
C THR A 17 -2.19 -12.04 -1.26
N THR A 18 -1.75 -13.18 -1.80
CA THR A 18 -1.85 -13.46 -3.24
C THR A 18 -3.29 -13.37 -3.75
N VAL A 19 -4.26 -13.95 -3.04
CA VAL A 19 -5.68 -13.86 -3.42
C VAL A 19 -6.16 -12.41 -3.44
N VAL A 20 -5.80 -11.61 -2.42
CA VAL A 20 -6.15 -10.17 -2.37
C VAL A 20 -5.50 -9.41 -3.52
N LEU A 21 -4.21 -9.63 -3.79
CA LEU A 21 -3.48 -9.00 -4.90
C LEU A 21 -4.15 -9.31 -6.24
N VAL A 22 -4.48 -10.59 -6.48
CA VAL A 22 -5.14 -11.05 -7.70
C VAL A 22 -6.54 -10.43 -7.82
N LEU A 23 -7.35 -10.46 -6.77
CA LEU A 23 -8.69 -9.86 -6.79
C LEU A 23 -8.65 -8.36 -7.09
N LEU A 24 -7.70 -7.64 -6.50
CA LEU A 24 -7.53 -6.21 -6.74
C LEU A 24 -7.03 -5.93 -8.16
N THR A 25 -6.12 -6.75 -8.69
CA THR A 25 -5.67 -6.65 -10.09
C THR A 25 -6.81 -6.92 -11.05
N VAL A 26 -7.58 -7.97 -10.81
CA VAL A 26 -8.75 -8.34 -11.60
C VAL A 26 -9.79 -7.21 -11.54
N GLY A 27 -10.05 -6.63 -10.36
CA GLY A 27 -10.91 -5.47 -10.20
C GLY A 27 -10.44 -4.25 -10.99
N TYR A 28 -9.13 -3.97 -11.00
CA TYR A 28 -8.52 -2.92 -11.81
C TYR A 28 -8.77 -3.11 -13.31
N TYR A 29 -8.60 -4.33 -13.82
CA TYR A 29 -8.85 -4.64 -15.24
C TYR A 29 -10.33 -4.68 -15.59
N LEU A 30 -11.19 -5.13 -14.66
CA LEU A 30 -12.64 -5.17 -14.83
C LEU A 30 -13.28 -3.79 -14.83
N MET A 31 -12.66 -2.78 -14.22
CA MET A 31 -13.20 -1.42 -14.21
C MET A 31 -13.36 -0.91 -15.66
N PRO A 32 -14.60 -0.71 -16.15
CA PRO A 32 -14.82 -0.34 -17.55
C PRO A 32 -14.52 1.15 -17.76
N LEU A 33 -13.27 1.48 -18.10
CA LEU A 33 -12.87 2.83 -18.51
C LEU A 33 -13.37 3.20 -19.93
N ARG A 34 -14.54 2.72 -20.37
CA ARG A 34 -15.07 3.01 -21.72
C ARG A 34 -15.61 4.44 -21.71
N MET A 35 -14.86 5.40 -22.28
CA MET A 35 -15.23 6.81 -22.34
C MET A 35 -16.07 7.14 -23.57
N THR A 36 -17.29 7.60 -23.34
CA THR A 36 -18.06 8.40 -24.30
C THR A 36 -18.59 9.60 -23.52
N GLY A 37 -17.97 10.80 -23.64
CA GLY A 37 -18.47 12.01 -22.97
C GLY A 37 -17.53 13.22 -22.91
N SER A 38 -18.10 14.41 -23.12
CA SER A 38 -17.53 15.76 -23.31
C SER A 38 -16.86 16.42 -22.08
N GLY A 39 -16.04 17.47 -22.31
CA GLY A 39 -15.06 18.04 -21.36
C GLY A 39 -15.50 18.43 -19.93
N ALA A 40 -16.79 18.61 -19.64
CA ALA A 40 -17.28 18.79 -18.26
C ALA A 40 -17.12 17.51 -17.40
N VAL A 41 -17.08 16.34 -18.05
CA VAL A 41 -16.89 15.04 -17.40
C VAL A 41 -15.45 14.89 -16.89
N ALA A 42 -14.48 15.64 -17.42
CA ALA A 42 -13.08 15.60 -16.98
C ALA A 42 -12.91 16.09 -15.53
N GLY A 43 -13.54 17.21 -15.15
CA GLY A 43 -13.52 17.73 -13.78
C GLY A 43 -14.24 16.82 -12.78
N GLY A 44 -15.41 16.31 -13.17
CA GLY A 44 -16.18 15.35 -12.36
C GLY A 44 -15.44 14.02 -12.11
N ARG A 45 -14.53 13.63 -13.01
CA ARG A 45 -13.72 12.40 -12.87
C ARG A 45 -12.52 12.58 -11.95
N VAL A 46 -11.91 13.76 -11.91
CA VAL A 46 -10.89 14.10 -10.90
C VAL A 46 -11.53 14.07 -9.51
N VAL A 47 -12.70 14.69 -9.36
CA VAL A 47 -13.48 14.64 -8.11
C VAL A 47 -13.90 13.21 -7.77
N GLY A 48 -14.40 12.44 -8.75
CA GLY A 48 -14.77 11.04 -8.56
C GLY A 48 -13.59 10.15 -8.16
N SER A 49 -12.40 10.45 -8.65
CA SER A 49 -11.19 9.73 -8.28
C SER A 49 -10.74 10.07 -6.86
N LEU A 50 -10.85 11.34 -6.44
CA LEU A 50 -10.61 11.77 -5.06
C LEU A 50 -11.62 11.15 -4.08
N VAL A 51 -12.89 11.05 -4.48
CA VAL A 51 -13.95 10.40 -3.69
C VAL A 51 -13.72 8.90 -3.60
N ALA A 52 -13.33 8.24 -4.70
CA ALA A 52 -12.96 6.83 -4.70
C ALA A 52 -11.74 6.57 -3.79
N TRP A 53 -10.77 7.50 -3.78
CA TRP A 53 -9.60 7.45 -2.90
C TRP A 53 -10.00 7.56 -1.43
N GLY A 54 -10.89 8.50 -1.09
CA GLY A 54 -11.46 8.63 0.26
C GLY A 54 -12.27 7.40 0.70
N MET A 55 -13.10 6.85 -0.20
CA MET A 55 -13.85 5.61 0.05
C MET A 55 -12.92 4.41 0.25
N LEU A 56 -11.84 4.30 -0.52
CA LEU A 56 -10.88 3.22 -0.39
C LEU A 56 -10.12 3.29 0.94
N LEU A 57 -9.73 4.49 1.39
CA LEU A 57 -9.13 4.70 2.71
C LEU A 57 -10.09 4.31 3.86
N VAL A 58 -11.36 4.66 3.74
CA VAL A 58 -12.40 4.28 4.71
C VAL A 58 -12.64 2.77 4.69
N PHE A 59 -12.75 2.18 3.50
CA PHE A 59 -12.88 0.74 3.31
C PHE A 59 -11.71 -0.02 3.92
N LEU A 60 -10.49 0.49 3.78
CA LEU A 60 -9.29 -0.09 4.39
C LEU A 60 -9.31 -0.02 5.92
N ARG A 61 -9.74 1.10 6.51
CA ARG A 61 -9.97 1.19 7.96
C ARG A 61 -10.99 0.18 8.46
N VAL A 62 -12.03 -0.08 7.68
CA VAL A 62 -13.10 -1.03 8.03
C VAL A 62 -12.64 -2.49 7.83
N ALA A 63 -11.94 -2.80 6.73
CA ALA A 63 -11.44 -4.14 6.42
C ALA A 63 -10.33 -4.59 7.40
N THR A 64 -9.47 -3.66 7.81
CA THR A 64 -8.44 -3.92 8.83
C THR A 64 -9.01 -4.03 10.24
N ARG A 65 -10.18 -3.46 10.54
CA ARG A 65 -10.90 -3.72 11.80
C ARG A 65 -11.44 -5.14 11.89
N ARG A 66 -11.96 -5.70 10.79
CA ARG A 66 -12.58 -7.04 10.77
C ARG A 66 -11.59 -8.21 10.78
N SER A 67 -10.37 -8.01 10.30
CA SER A 67 -9.41 -9.10 10.08
C SER A 67 -8.59 -9.49 11.33
N HIS A 68 -8.97 -8.98 12.52
CA HIS A 68 -8.17 -9.05 13.76
C HIS A 68 -8.30 -10.35 14.55
N GLU A 69 -9.20 -11.27 14.19
CA GLU A 69 -9.63 -12.30 15.14
C GLU A 69 -8.79 -13.60 15.17
N ARG A 70 -7.85 -13.87 14.24
CA ARG A 70 -7.31 -15.25 14.09
C ARG A 70 -5.80 -15.42 13.83
N LEU A 71 -4.98 -14.36 13.83
CA LEU A 71 -3.54 -14.46 13.50
C LEU A 71 -2.66 -13.78 14.57
N PRO A 72 -1.39 -14.23 14.76
CA PRO A 72 -0.47 -13.59 15.71
C PRO A 72 -0.19 -12.14 15.29
N ALA A 73 -0.10 -11.24 16.27
CA ALA A 73 -0.12 -9.79 16.07
C ALA A 73 0.97 -9.25 15.11
N GLU A 74 2.12 -9.92 15.04
CA GLU A 74 3.25 -9.53 14.18
C GLU A 74 2.95 -9.74 12.68
N TYR A 75 2.38 -10.90 12.32
CA TYR A 75 2.06 -11.24 10.93
C TYR A 75 0.95 -10.34 10.38
N VAL A 76 -0.05 -10.02 11.19
CA VAL A 76 -1.15 -9.11 10.84
C VAL A 76 -0.60 -7.72 10.49
N ARG A 77 0.42 -7.26 11.21
CA ARG A 77 1.02 -5.95 11.01
C ARG A 77 1.72 -5.85 9.65
N ILE A 78 2.58 -6.82 9.32
CA ILE A 78 3.28 -6.88 8.02
C ILE A 78 2.26 -7.02 6.88
N GLN A 79 1.27 -7.90 7.04
CA GLN A 79 0.23 -8.10 6.03
C GLN A 79 -0.53 -6.82 5.70
N ARG A 80 -0.88 -6.03 6.73
CA ARG A 80 -1.57 -4.73 6.55
C ARG A 80 -0.72 -3.73 5.80
N LEU A 81 0.58 -3.67 6.11
CA LEU A 81 1.52 -2.81 5.39
C LEU A 81 1.59 -3.23 3.92
N LEU A 82 1.91 -4.49 3.62
CA LEU A 82 2.00 -4.98 2.24
C LEU A 82 0.71 -4.75 1.43
N SER A 83 -0.44 -5.02 2.04
CA SER A 83 -1.75 -4.79 1.41
C SER A 83 -1.99 -3.31 1.15
N ALA A 84 -1.63 -2.43 2.09
CA ALA A 84 -1.77 -0.98 1.95
C ALA A 84 -0.83 -0.43 0.86
N LEU A 85 0.42 -0.90 0.79
CA LEU A 85 1.36 -0.54 -0.26
C LEU A 85 0.83 -0.93 -1.64
N TYR A 86 0.32 -2.16 -1.77
CA TYR A 86 -0.20 -2.62 -3.04
C TYR A 86 -1.43 -1.84 -3.50
N LEU A 87 -2.31 -1.48 -2.57
CA LEU A 87 -3.45 -0.62 -2.86
C LEU A 87 -3.05 0.80 -3.25
N LEU A 88 -2.01 1.33 -2.62
CA LEU A 88 -1.43 2.62 -3.02
C LEU A 88 -1.00 2.57 -4.49
N VAL A 89 -0.26 1.53 -4.88
CA VAL A 89 0.16 1.30 -6.27
C VAL A 89 -1.05 1.21 -7.22
N LEU A 90 -2.05 0.38 -6.91
CA LEU A 90 -3.21 0.24 -7.79
C LEU A 90 -4.04 1.52 -7.89
N SER A 91 -4.11 2.30 -6.81
CA SER A 91 -4.84 3.57 -6.79
C SER A 91 -4.20 4.58 -7.74
N PHE A 92 -2.87 4.72 -7.69
CA PHE A 92 -2.14 5.61 -8.59
C PHE A 92 -2.13 5.09 -10.03
N ALA A 93 -1.98 3.78 -10.24
CA ALA A 93 -2.14 3.15 -11.54
C ALA A 93 -3.49 3.48 -12.20
N LEU A 94 -4.57 3.53 -11.42
CA LEU A 94 -5.89 3.91 -11.91
C LEU A 94 -5.98 5.39 -12.24
N LEU A 95 -5.44 6.27 -11.39
CA LEU A 95 -5.36 7.71 -11.67
C LEU A 95 -4.60 7.99 -12.97
N TYR A 96 -3.49 7.28 -13.19
CA TYR A 96 -2.69 7.39 -14.41
C TYR A 96 -3.43 6.87 -15.63
N ALA A 97 -4.07 5.70 -15.54
CA ALA A 97 -4.88 5.17 -16.63
C ALA A 97 -6.01 6.13 -17.01
N ILE A 98 -6.74 6.69 -16.02
CA ILE A 98 -7.79 7.69 -16.27
C ILE A 98 -7.19 8.94 -16.92
N THR A 99 -6.07 9.43 -16.42
CA THR A 99 -5.43 10.64 -16.95
C THR A 99 -4.97 10.44 -18.39
N GLY A 100 -4.25 9.34 -18.68
CA GLY A 100 -3.77 9.04 -20.03
C GLY A 100 -4.89 8.82 -21.05
N THR A 101 -6.07 8.37 -20.61
CA THR A 101 -7.24 8.24 -21.50
C THR A 101 -7.98 9.55 -21.76
N VAL A 102 -7.99 10.49 -20.80
CA VAL A 102 -8.73 11.76 -20.91
C VAL A 102 -7.84 12.86 -21.51
N ALA A 103 -6.54 12.83 -21.20
CA ALA A 103 -5.54 13.79 -21.65
C ALA A 103 -4.25 13.04 -22.03
N PRO A 104 -4.19 12.47 -23.25
CA PRO A 104 -3.05 11.67 -23.71
C PRO A 104 -1.72 12.43 -23.75
N ASP A 105 -1.76 13.77 -23.84
CA ASP A 105 -0.60 14.65 -23.84
C ASP A 105 0.11 14.75 -22.48
N GLN A 106 -0.52 14.26 -21.40
CA GLN A 106 0.00 14.36 -20.04
C GLN A 106 1.09 13.33 -19.72
N PHE A 107 1.14 12.22 -20.44
CA PHE A 107 2.15 11.17 -20.26
C PHE A 107 2.84 10.83 -21.58
N SER A 108 4.16 10.72 -21.55
CA SER A 108 4.94 10.17 -22.66
C SER A 108 5.22 8.69 -22.42
N GLY A 109 5.08 7.87 -23.46
CA GLY A 109 5.32 6.42 -23.41
C GLY A 109 4.19 5.57 -22.82
N MET A 110 3.08 6.18 -22.38
CA MET A 110 1.94 5.47 -21.78
C MET A 110 0.81 5.27 -22.80
N THR A 111 0.55 4.02 -23.18
CA THR A 111 -0.48 3.67 -24.17
C THR A 111 -1.56 2.74 -23.62
N THR A 112 -1.20 1.88 -22.67
CA THR A 112 -2.09 0.89 -22.09
C THR A 112 -2.31 1.13 -20.60
N ARG A 113 -3.33 0.46 -20.04
CA ARG A 113 -3.53 0.42 -18.59
C ARG A 113 -2.38 -0.31 -17.88
N THR A 114 -1.79 -1.30 -18.55
CA THR A 114 -0.64 -2.02 -18.01
C THR A 114 0.56 -1.10 -17.87
N ASP A 115 0.75 -0.16 -18.81
CA ASP A 115 1.79 0.87 -18.74
C ASP A 115 1.58 1.79 -17.54
N ALA A 116 0.33 2.16 -17.24
CA ALA A 116 -0.02 2.95 -16.06
C ALA A 116 0.26 2.21 -14.74
N LEU A 117 -0.05 0.90 -14.68
CA LEU A 117 0.30 0.05 -13.55
C LEU A 117 1.81 -0.06 -13.36
N TYR A 118 2.53 -0.36 -14.44
CA TYR A 118 3.98 -0.45 -14.45
C TYR A 118 4.61 0.88 -13.98
N PHE A 119 4.18 2.02 -14.53
CA PHE A 119 4.68 3.33 -14.12
C PHE A 119 4.45 3.61 -12.64
N SER A 120 3.27 3.25 -12.10
CA SER A 120 2.99 3.37 -10.67
C SER A 120 3.87 2.47 -9.83
N VAL A 121 4.10 1.22 -10.23
CA VAL A 121 5.01 0.29 -9.54
C VAL A 121 6.42 0.85 -9.54
N THR A 122 6.95 1.28 -10.69
CA THR A 122 8.32 1.79 -10.81
C THR A 122 8.52 3.08 -10.04
N THR A 123 7.50 3.93 -9.94
CA THR A 123 7.53 5.16 -9.15
C THR A 123 7.51 4.86 -7.65
N THR A 124 6.64 3.94 -7.20
CA THR A 124 6.59 3.51 -5.79
C THR A 124 7.84 2.76 -5.36
N ALA A 125 8.40 1.93 -6.24
CA ALA A 125 9.67 1.25 -6.01
C ALA A 125 10.89 2.17 -6.18
N THR A 126 10.70 3.42 -6.59
CA THR A 126 11.76 4.40 -6.88
C THR A 126 12.78 3.94 -7.93
N VAL A 127 12.39 3.02 -8.82
CA VAL A 127 13.25 2.50 -9.89
C VAL A 127 13.30 3.47 -11.06
N GLY A 128 12.15 3.94 -11.52
CA GLY A 128 12.03 5.01 -12.54
C GLY A 128 12.86 4.78 -13.81
N PHE A 129 12.58 3.72 -14.58
CA PHE A 129 13.32 3.39 -15.79
C PHE A 129 13.34 4.50 -16.87
N GLY A 130 12.38 5.43 -16.83
CA GLY A 130 12.35 6.62 -17.68
C GLY A 130 11.69 6.43 -19.05
N ASP A 131 11.32 5.19 -19.38
CA ASP A 131 10.52 4.82 -20.54
C ASP A 131 9.11 5.45 -20.53
N ILE A 132 8.53 5.62 -19.34
CA ILE A 132 7.30 6.38 -19.12
C ILE A 132 7.57 7.54 -18.17
N HIS A 133 7.11 8.74 -18.53
CA HIS A 133 7.26 9.92 -17.69
C HIS A 133 6.14 10.95 -17.87
N ALA A 134 5.92 11.76 -16.83
CA ALA A 134 4.94 12.85 -16.85
C ALA A 134 5.45 14.06 -17.65
N SER A 135 4.81 14.33 -18.78
CA SER A 135 5.11 15.48 -19.65
C SER A 135 4.33 16.72 -19.25
N GLY A 136 3.03 16.57 -18.94
CA GLY A 136 2.12 17.67 -18.64
C GLY A 136 2.10 18.11 -17.18
N THR A 137 1.67 19.34 -16.92
CA THR A 137 1.61 19.94 -15.57
C THR A 137 0.76 19.13 -14.61
N PHE A 138 -0.39 18.61 -15.06
CA PHE A 138 -1.28 17.84 -14.21
C PHE A 138 -0.69 16.47 -13.86
N ALA A 139 -0.11 15.76 -14.83
CA ALA A 139 0.60 14.51 -14.56
C ALA A 139 1.80 14.71 -13.62
N ARG A 140 2.56 15.79 -13.79
CA ARG A 140 3.68 16.14 -12.88
C ARG A 140 3.20 16.35 -11.45
N LEU A 141 2.07 17.05 -11.26
CA LEU A 141 1.45 17.22 -9.95
C LEU A 141 1.03 15.86 -9.36
N LEU A 142 0.36 15.01 -10.14
CA LEU A 142 -0.06 13.68 -9.69
C LEU A 142 1.13 12.80 -9.26
N VAL A 143 2.20 12.76 -10.06
CA VAL A 143 3.43 12.03 -9.74
C VAL A 143 4.10 12.58 -8.48
N THR A 144 4.14 13.89 -8.34
CA THR A 144 4.69 14.54 -7.13
C THR A 144 3.89 14.14 -5.89
N VAL A 145 2.56 14.12 -5.98
CA VAL A 145 1.70 13.65 -4.88
C VAL A 145 1.99 12.18 -4.57
N GLN A 146 2.15 11.30 -5.58
CA GLN A 146 2.54 9.90 -5.33
C GLN A 146 3.85 9.80 -4.55
N MET A 147 4.87 10.56 -4.96
CA MET A 147 6.18 10.56 -4.29
C MET A 147 6.07 10.99 -2.82
N LEU A 148 5.29 12.04 -2.52
CA LEU A 148 5.06 12.49 -1.15
C LEU A 148 4.30 11.43 -0.32
N VAL A 149 3.26 10.83 -0.90
CA VAL A 149 2.50 9.77 -0.21
C VAL A 149 3.37 8.54 0.04
N ASN A 150 4.24 8.16 -0.89
CA ASN A 150 5.20 7.07 -0.70
C ASN A 150 6.13 7.37 0.49
N LEU A 151 6.62 8.61 0.62
CA LEU A 151 7.49 9.01 1.72
C LEU A 151 6.78 8.91 3.08
N ILE A 152 5.54 9.39 3.16
CA ILE A 152 4.70 9.27 4.37
C ILE A 152 4.44 7.79 4.70
N TYR A 153 4.16 6.98 3.67
CA TYR A 153 3.94 5.56 3.81
C TYR A 153 5.17 4.84 4.37
N ILE A 154 6.37 5.11 3.82
CA ILE A 154 7.63 4.54 4.30
C ILE A 154 7.86 4.93 5.78
N GLY A 155 7.69 6.20 6.14
CA GLY A 155 7.83 6.65 7.54
C GLY A 155 6.85 5.95 8.49
N THR A 156 5.61 5.76 8.06
CA THR A 156 4.58 5.04 8.83
C THR A 156 4.93 3.55 8.96
N ALA A 157 5.34 2.92 7.86
CA ALA A 157 5.73 1.52 7.83
C ALA A 157 6.92 1.25 8.77
N LEU A 158 7.93 2.12 8.77
CA LEU A 158 9.09 2.04 9.66
C LEU A 158 8.68 2.16 11.14
N ARG A 159 7.83 3.13 11.50
CA ARG A 159 7.32 3.30 12.88
C ARG A 159 6.51 2.10 13.34
N VAL A 160 5.68 1.58 12.46
CA VAL A 160 4.88 0.38 12.73
C VAL A 160 5.80 -0.82 12.94
N LEU A 161 6.85 -0.99 12.14
CA LEU A 161 7.78 -2.11 12.29
C LEU A 161 8.67 -1.96 13.56
N SER A 162 9.09 -0.75 13.92
CA SER A 162 9.98 -0.52 15.06
C SER A 162 9.29 -0.62 16.42
N SER A 163 7.98 -0.36 16.51
CA SER A 163 7.22 -0.44 17.77
C SER A 163 7.06 -1.86 18.36
N GLY A 164 7.61 -2.90 17.72
CA GLY A 164 7.75 -4.25 18.30
C GLY A 164 9.05 -4.49 19.06
N ILE A 165 10.02 -3.56 19.00
CA ILE A 165 11.33 -3.70 19.62
C ILE A 165 11.30 -3.05 21.01
N SER A 166 10.71 -3.72 21.98
CA SER A 166 10.94 -3.40 23.39
C SER A 166 12.30 -3.97 23.76
N PHE A 167 13.33 -3.12 23.84
CA PHE A 167 14.58 -3.52 24.49
C PHE A 167 14.25 -3.92 25.93
N PRO A 168 14.61 -5.15 26.35
CA PRO A 168 14.45 -5.55 27.74
C PRO A 168 15.11 -4.49 28.61
N ARG A 169 14.31 -3.79 29.40
CA ARG A 169 14.80 -2.97 30.49
C ARG A 169 15.56 -3.98 31.36
N ARG A 170 16.89 -3.87 31.40
CA ARG A 170 17.68 -4.57 32.42
C ARG A 170 17.15 -4.02 33.74
N ASP A 171 16.22 -4.76 34.33
CA ASP A 171 15.77 -4.51 35.67
C ASP A 171 17.02 -4.48 36.54
N ALA A 172 17.16 -3.40 37.29
CA ALA A 172 18.26 -3.17 38.18
C ALA A 172 18.49 -4.43 39.03
N GLU A 173 19.75 -4.89 39.07
CA GLU A 173 20.16 -5.94 40.00
C GLU A 173 19.63 -5.61 41.40
N PRO A 174 19.01 -6.56 42.11
CA PRO A 174 18.74 -6.39 43.53
C PRO A 174 20.08 -6.14 44.23
N GLU A 175 20.19 -5.03 44.97
CA GLU A 175 21.39 -4.77 45.77
C GLU A 175 21.64 -5.96 46.73
N PRO A 176 22.81 -6.62 46.65
CA PRO A 176 23.15 -7.69 47.58
C PRO A 176 23.52 -7.06 48.92
N GLY A 177 22.59 -7.06 49.89
CA GLY A 177 22.92 -6.57 51.23
C GLY A 177 21.85 -6.52 52.31
N GLN A 178 20.59 -6.91 52.06
CA GLN A 178 19.54 -6.76 53.09
C GLN A 178 19.32 -7.96 54.03
N ASP A 179 20.07 -9.06 53.88
CA ASP A 179 19.85 -10.29 54.67
C ASP A 179 20.83 -10.46 55.86
N ALA A 180 21.64 -9.46 56.22
CA ALA A 180 22.71 -9.62 57.21
C ALA A 180 22.46 -8.98 58.59
N GLU A 181 21.29 -8.39 58.87
CA GLU A 181 21.08 -7.62 60.10
C GLU A 181 19.87 -8.07 60.96
N GLN A 182 19.45 -9.33 60.82
CA GLN A 182 18.49 -9.96 61.73
C GLN A 182 18.97 -11.36 62.13
N ASP A 183 19.99 -11.41 62.98
CA ASP A 183 20.24 -12.52 63.92
C ASP A 183 21.04 -12.01 65.14
#